data_AF-A0A6G0R1R7-F1
#
_entry.id   AF-A0A6G0R1R7-F1
#
_cell.length_a   1.000
_cell.length_b   1.000
_cell.length_c   1.000
_cell.angle_alpha   90.00
_cell.angle_beta   90.00
_cell.angle_gamma   90.00
#
_symmetry.space_group_name_H-M   'P 1'
#
loop_
_entity.id
_entity.type
_entity.pdbx_description
1 polymer ?
#
loop_
_entity_poly.entity_id
_entity_poly.type
_entity_poly.pdbx_seq_one_letter_code
_entity_poly.pdbx_strand_id
1 'polypeptide(L)'
;MTTSLLSALTPDNVASQFTDVARDEVASMCGLVVISMLLGYVCGKRILRLRHEGQAAMFGRAVDPRQSRHYIVSISMELQFALEGLVRLMEPYLAPLGLFSLTLGNVVLHHREWRSVTSPMTSLVVGVLTLMAVHCVLVLPVVLRLFSSRRVPVLTTVRAFVPTTLFAFTTDSVVLSAPVSMQCYARVLTVTRSAAQLVTAVTAALTRNARALYLPLLFLWLLETSFPLELRFTTSDFVSVGLMVMLSSFCGGSTRVTLALARTLWALAVSKKAPGAASLLPPTMPLLVVCDVVLSRVASVVTVADHLVLTHLAAQHWAETVVEGPSSSNVGSSNIGSSHDEYTPSPCPLDDSQVPRPSSSAMLSSVYL
;
A
#
# COMPACT_ATOMS: atom_id res chain seq x y z
N MET A 1 18.55 23.31 22.30
CA MET A 1 17.37 23.30 23.20
C MET A 1 16.36 22.38 22.56
N THR A 2 16.10 21.21 23.15
CA THR A 2 15.19 20.20 22.62
C THR A 2 13.75 20.68 22.81
N THR A 3 13.11 21.14 21.75
CA THR A 3 11.67 21.40 21.77
C THR A 3 10.96 20.06 22.02
N SER A 4 10.13 19.98 23.05
CA SER A 4 9.36 18.76 23.31
C SER A 4 8.33 18.57 22.19
N LEU A 5 8.07 17.32 21.79
CA LEU A 5 7.05 17.00 20.77
C LEU A 5 5.69 17.67 21.06
N LEU A 6 5.34 17.79 22.34
CA LEU A 6 4.15 18.50 22.82
C LEU A 6 4.19 20.02 22.59
N SER A 7 5.36 20.64 22.71
CA SER A 7 5.56 22.07 22.40
C SER A 7 5.55 22.35 20.89
N ALA A 8 5.86 21.35 20.07
CA ALA A 8 5.75 21.46 18.61
C ALA A 8 4.29 21.33 18.12
N LEU A 9 3.39 20.80 18.94
CA LEU A 9 1.97 20.59 18.60
C LEU A 9 1.06 21.77 18.98
N THR A 10 1.60 22.86 19.54
CA THR A 10 0.81 24.04 19.93
C THR A 10 0.38 24.84 18.69
N PRO A 11 -0.86 25.36 18.63
CA PRO A 11 -1.45 25.97 17.43
C PRO A 11 -0.62 27.13 16.85
N ASP A 12 0.06 27.90 17.69
CA ASP A 12 0.92 29.02 17.27
C ASP A 12 2.19 28.54 16.52
N ASN A 13 2.64 27.30 16.79
CA ASN A 13 3.77 26.67 16.09
C ASN A 13 3.34 25.86 14.85
N VAL A 14 2.05 25.55 14.70
CA VAL A 14 1.58 24.74 13.57
C VAL A 14 1.66 25.51 12.27
N ALA A 15 1.24 26.78 12.26
CA ALA A 15 1.35 27.63 11.07
C ALA A 15 2.82 27.92 10.70
N SER A 16 3.68 28.12 11.71
CA SER A 16 5.11 28.36 11.49
C SER A 16 5.87 27.12 10.99
N GLN A 17 5.42 25.90 11.32
CA GLN A 17 5.98 24.66 10.75
C GLN A 17 5.77 24.51 9.25
N PHE A 18 4.73 25.14 8.68
CA PHE A 18 4.50 25.16 7.24
C PHE A 18 5.27 26.28 6.51
N THR A 19 5.71 27.31 7.23
CA THR A 19 6.32 28.52 6.62
C THR A 19 7.81 28.69 6.92
N ASP A 20 8.30 28.16 8.04
CA ASP A 20 9.65 28.46 8.55
C ASP A 20 10.52 27.19 8.56
N VAL A 21 11.52 27.18 7.68
CA VAL A 21 12.52 26.10 7.50
C VAL A 21 13.61 26.17 8.59
N ALA A 22 13.49 27.07 9.57
CA ALA A 22 14.57 27.38 10.49
C ALA A 22 14.51 26.58 11.81
N ARG A 23 15.50 25.67 11.93
CA ARG A 23 16.17 25.14 13.14
C ARG A 23 15.81 23.76 13.71
N ASP A 24 14.68 23.14 13.39
CA ASP A 24 14.44 21.73 13.79
C ASP A 24 13.53 21.00 12.76
N GLU A 25 14.07 20.74 11.56
CA GLU A 25 13.33 20.10 10.46
C GLU A 25 12.71 18.74 10.82
N VAL A 26 13.35 17.98 11.73
CA VAL A 26 12.84 16.66 12.16
C VAL A 26 11.67 16.76 13.13
N ALA A 27 11.69 17.72 14.05
CA ALA A 27 10.57 17.95 14.95
C ALA A 27 9.37 18.53 14.19
N SER A 28 9.62 19.39 13.19
CA SER A 28 8.60 19.90 12.28
C SER A 28 7.97 18.78 11.44
N MET A 29 8.76 17.92 10.79
CA MET A 29 8.22 16.80 9.99
C MET A 29 7.45 15.77 10.84
N CYS A 30 7.97 15.38 12.00
CA CYS A 30 7.24 14.47 12.89
C CYS A 30 5.95 15.12 13.40
N GLY A 31 5.99 16.42 13.74
CA GLY A 31 4.81 17.22 14.09
C GLY A 31 3.76 17.20 12.98
N LEU A 32 4.17 17.48 11.74
CA LEU A 32 3.30 17.45 10.56
C LEU A 32 2.64 16.08 10.32
N VAL A 33 3.38 14.98 10.49
CA VAL A 33 2.78 13.64 10.36
C VAL A 33 1.78 13.36 11.48
N VAL A 34 2.11 13.70 12.73
CA VAL A 34 1.19 13.51 13.86
C VAL A 34 -0.07 14.35 13.69
N ILE A 35 0.06 15.61 13.28
CA ILE A 35 -1.07 16.52 13.02
C ILE A 35 -1.92 15.99 11.87
N SER A 36 -1.31 15.54 10.77
CA SER A 36 -2.06 15.01 9.63
C SER A 36 -2.81 13.72 10.00
N MET A 37 -2.23 12.84 10.81
CA MET A 37 -2.92 11.66 11.36
C MET A 37 -4.10 12.04 12.26
N LEU A 38 -3.91 12.98 13.18
CA LEU A 38 -4.99 13.44 14.07
C LEU A 38 -6.12 14.12 13.28
N LEU A 39 -5.78 14.97 12.32
CA LEU A 39 -6.74 15.64 11.45
C LEU A 39 -7.51 14.60 10.63
N GLY A 40 -6.83 13.64 10.04
CA GLY A 40 -7.43 12.52 9.30
C GLY A 40 -8.39 11.70 10.18
N TYR A 41 -8.00 11.37 11.41
CA TYR A 41 -8.84 10.65 12.36
C TYR A 41 -10.11 11.44 12.74
N VAL A 42 -9.96 12.72 13.10
CA VAL A 42 -11.08 13.58 13.50
C VAL A 42 -12.06 13.78 12.34
N CYS A 43 -11.53 14.09 11.15
CA CYS A 43 -12.34 14.24 9.94
C CYS A 43 -13.04 12.94 9.55
N GLY A 44 -12.34 11.81 9.58
CA GLY A 44 -12.90 10.48 9.28
C GLY A 44 -14.01 10.08 10.25
N LYS A 45 -13.80 10.26 11.57
CA LYS A 45 -14.81 9.98 12.59
C LYS A 45 -16.06 10.84 12.41
N ARG A 46 -15.89 12.10 12.00
CA ARG A 46 -17.00 13.02 11.75
C ARG A 46 -17.80 12.62 10.51
N ILE A 47 -17.14 12.22 9.42
CA ILE A 47 -17.79 11.67 8.21
C ILE A 47 -18.62 10.43 8.57
N LEU A 48 -18.06 9.50 9.36
CA LEU A 48 -18.75 8.29 9.76
C LEU A 48 -20.01 8.58 10.58
N ARG A 49 -19.94 9.53 11.52
CA ARG A 49 -21.12 9.98 12.29
C ARG A 49 -22.21 10.53 11.38
N LEU A 50 -21.85 11.43 10.47
CA LEU A 50 -22.81 12.02 9.53
C LEU A 50 -23.40 10.99 8.57
N ARG A 51 -22.63 9.99 8.15
CA ARG A 51 -23.16 8.87 7.34
C ARG A 51 -24.17 8.05 8.14
N HIS A 52 -23.86 7.75 9.40
CA HIS A 52 -24.77 6.99 10.28
C HIS A 52 -26.05 7.78 10.58
N GLU A 53 -25.94 9.09 10.81
CA GLU A 53 -27.08 9.99 10.99
C GLU A 53 -27.91 10.12 9.70
N GLY A 54 -27.26 10.20 8.52
CA GLY A 54 -27.92 10.21 7.22
C GLY A 54 -28.63 8.90 6.88
N GLN A 55 -28.05 7.76 7.28
CA GLN A 55 -28.69 6.45 7.15
C GLN A 55 -29.91 6.33 8.10
N ALA A 56 -29.79 6.80 9.34
CA ALA A 56 -30.91 6.84 10.29
C ALA A 56 -32.04 7.78 9.83
N ALA A 57 -31.68 8.89 9.17
CA ALA A 57 -32.60 9.85 8.58
C ALA A 57 -33.37 9.29 7.38
N MET A 58 -32.74 8.44 6.56
CA MET A 58 -33.42 7.74 5.46
C MET A 58 -34.61 6.89 5.91
N PHE A 59 -34.64 6.47 7.19
CA PHE A 59 -35.72 5.70 7.79
C PHE A 59 -36.73 6.54 8.61
N GLY A 60 -36.66 7.88 8.61
CA GLY A 60 -37.69 8.67 9.30
C GLY A 60 -37.48 10.18 9.51
N ARG A 61 -36.46 10.83 8.93
CA ARG A 61 -36.28 12.29 9.08
C ARG A 61 -35.56 12.92 7.90
N ALA A 62 -36.08 14.01 7.35
CA ALA A 62 -35.39 14.79 6.34
C ALA A 62 -34.14 15.46 6.96
N VAL A 63 -32.95 15.11 6.46
CA VAL A 63 -31.68 15.77 6.81
C VAL A 63 -31.25 16.66 5.66
N ASP A 64 -30.83 17.89 5.98
CA ASP A 64 -30.32 18.85 5.01
C ASP A 64 -29.02 18.35 4.35
N PRO A 65 -28.99 18.16 3.02
CA PRO A 65 -27.83 17.60 2.30
C PRO A 65 -26.61 18.54 2.25
N ARG A 66 -26.74 19.77 2.76
CA ARG A 66 -25.65 20.76 2.82
C ARG A 66 -24.76 20.60 4.05
N GLN A 67 -25.26 19.98 5.13
CA GLN A 67 -24.52 19.84 6.39
C GLN A 67 -23.53 18.66 6.39
N SER A 68 -23.62 17.78 5.39
CA SER A 68 -22.79 16.57 5.24
C SER A 68 -21.51 16.77 4.41
N ARG A 69 -21.28 17.95 3.81
CA ARG A 69 -20.10 18.21 2.97
C ARG A 69 -18.92 18.69 3.80
N HIS A 70 -17.93 17.81 3.96
CA HIS A 70 -16.66 18.15 4.59
C HIS A 70 -15.70 18.77 3.58
N TYR A 71 -15.71 20.09 3.48
CA TYR A 71 -14.80 20.85 2.61
C TYR A 71 -13.33 20.57 2.91
N ILE A 72 -12.93 20.38 4.17
CA ILE A 72 -11.52 20.12 4.55
C ILE A 72 -11.00 18.81 3.95
N VAL A 73 -11.80 17.74 3.98
CA VAL A 73 -11.41 16.44 3.40
C VAL A 73 -11.44 16.51 1.88
N SER A 74 -12.42 17.19 1.30
CA SER A 74 -12.47 17.40 -0.16
C SER A 74 -11.24 18.16 -0.63
N ILE A 75 -10.91 19.28 0.02
CA ILE A 75 -9.76 20.11 -0.33
C ILE A 75 -8.45 19.35 -0.15
N SER A 76 -8.27 18.61 0.94
CA SER A 76 -7.04 17.83 1.16
C SER A 76 -6.90 16.66 0.18
N MET A 77 -7.99 15.97 -0.14
CA MET A 77 -8.01 14.94 -1.18
C MET A 77 -7.74 15.52 -2.57
N GLU A 78 -8.39 16.63 -2.93
CA GLU A 78 -8.16 17.34 -4.19
C GLU A 78 -6.71 17.83 -4.29
N LEU A 79 -6.13 18.34 -3.20
CA LEU A 79 -4.74 18.73 -3.13
C LEU A 79 -3.80 17.52 -3.32
N GLN A 80 -4.08 16.40 -2.67
CA GLN A 80 -3.30 15.17 -2.85
C GLN A 80 -3.39 14.69 -4.31
N PHE A 81 -4.59 14.64 -4.89
CA PHE A 81 -4.79 14.27 -6.29
C PHE A 81 -4.12 15.26 -7.24
N ALA A 82 -4.11 16.56 -6.93
CA ALA A 82 -3.43 17.58 -7.72
C ALA A 82 -1.90 17.41 -7.69
N LEU A 83 -1.33 17.17 -6.50
CA LEU A 83 0.10 16.91 -6.34
C LEU A 83 0.52 15.61 -7.03
N GLU A 84 -0.23 14.53 -6.86
CA GLU A 84 0.00 13.27 -7.58
C GLU A 84 -0.19 13.44 -9.09
N GLY A 85 -1.19 14.22 -9.51
CA GLY A 85 -1.46 14.55 -10.90
C GLY A 85 -0.31 15.32 -11.54
N LEU A 86 0.27 16.28 -10.82
CA LEU A 86 1.46 17.02 -11.27
C LEU A 86 2.66 16.08 -11.44
N VAL A 87 2.89 15.17 -10.49
CA VAL A 87 3.94 14.15 -10.62
C VAL A 87 3.71 13.26 -11.84
N ARG A 88 2.47 12.77 -12.04
CA ARG A 88 2.10 11.93 -13.20
C ARG A 88 2.23 12.66 -14.53
N LEU A 89 1.99 13.98 -14.56
CA LEU A 89 2.14 14.80 -15.76
C LEU A 89 3.62 15.01 -16.13
N MET A 90 4.48 15.25 -15.13
CA MET A 90 5.90 15.44 -15.34
C MET A 90 6.63 14.13 -15.68
N GLU A 91 6.13 13.00 -15.18
CA GLU A 91 6.75 11.69 -15.32
C GLU A 91 7.11 11.28 -16.77
N PRO A 92 6.20 11.28 -17.76
CA PRO A 92 6.51 10.74 -19.10
C PRO A 92 7.57 11.54 -19.86
N TYR A 93 7.77 12.82 -19.54
CA TYR A 93 8.70 13.69 -20.28
C TYR A 93 9.96 14.04 -19.49
N LEU A 94 9.83 14.41 -18.22
CA LEU A 94 10.95 14.86 -17.39
C LEU A 94 11.71 13.72 -16.74
N ALA A 95 11.04 12.62 -16.36
CA ALA A 95 11.72 11.49 -15.74
C ALA A 95 12.73 10.80 -16.66
N PRO A 96 12.42 10.44 -17.93
CA PRO A 96 13.40 9.81 -18.80
C PRO A 96 14.54 10.76 -19.16
N LEU A 97 14.27 12.05 -19.38
CA LEU A 97 15.30 13.05 -19.67
C LEU A 97 16.24 13.27 -18.48
N GLY A 98 15.68 13.40 -17.27
CA GLY A 98 16.45 13.55 -16.04
C GLY A 98 17.29 12.31 -15.75
N LEU A 99 16.71 11.11 -15.91
CA LEU A 99 17.43 9.85 -15.78
C LEU A 99 18.58 9.77 -16.77
N PHE A 100 18.32 10.04 -18.05
CA PHE A 100 19.33 9.98 -19.10
C PHE A 100 20.48 10.96 -18.83
N SER A 101 20.17 12.21 -18.51
CA SER A 101 21.17 13.23 -18.18
C SER A 101 22.04 12.84 -16.98
N LEU A 102 21.41 12.37 -15.90
CA LEU A 102 22.11 12.04 -14.65
C LEU A 102 22.89 10.72 -14.72
N THR A 103 22.39 9.73 -15.46
CA THR A 103 23.11 8.47 -15.71
C THR A 103 24.28 8.71 -16.66
N LEU A 104 24.07 9.47 -17.74
CA LEU A 104 25.15 9.84 -18.66
C LEU A 104 26.25 10.61 -17.92
N GLY A 105 25.91 11.57 -17.07
CA GLY A 105 26.88 12.27 -16.23
C GLY A 105 27.71 11.30 -15.36
N ASN A 106 27.06 10.38 -14.66
CA ASN A 106 27.74 9.38 -13.84
C ASN A 106 28.64 8.43 -14.65
N VAL A 107 28.18 7.99 -15.83
CA VAL A 107 28.95 7.13 -16.75
C VAL A 107 30.15 7.86 -17.31
N VAL A 108 30.03 9.14 -17.69
CA VAL A 108 31.15 9.96 -18.17
C VAL A 108 32.21 10.15 -17.08
N LEU A 109 31.76 10.43 -15.84
CA LEU A 109 32.66 10.57 -14.68
C LEU A 109 33.43 9.29 -14.36
N HIS A 110 32.80 8.12 -14.49
CA HIS A 110 33.38 6.82 -14.10
C HIS A 110 33.68 5.89 -15.28
N HIS A 111 33.86 6.44 -16.49
CA HIS A 111 33.93 5.68 -17.76
C HIS A 111 35.06 4.63 -17.83
N ARG A 112 36.11 4.77 -17.02
CA ARG A 112 37.24 3.83 -16.95
C ARG A 112 36.96 2.60 -16.08
N GLU A 113 36.00 2.66 -15.18
CA GLU A 113 35.75 1.61 -14.19
C GLU A 113 34.26 1.33 -14.06
N TRP A 114 33.67 0.67 -15.06
CA TRP A 114 32.27 0.24 -15.03
C TRP A 114 31.90 -0.56 -13.77
N ARG A 115 32.87 -1.32 -13.22
CA ARG A 115 32.71 -2.05 -11.96
C ARG A 115 32.47 -1.13 -10.75
N SER A 116 33.03 0.07 -10.74
CA SER A 116 32.83 1.05 -9.65
C SER A 116 31.39 1.57 -9.59
N VAL A 117 30.71 1.65 -10.74
CA VAL A 117 29.31 2.08 -10.84
C VAL A 117 28.34 0.93 -10.54
N THR A 118 28.62 -0.27 -11.07
CA THR A 118 27.71 -1.43 -10.95
C THR A 118 27.78 -2.10 -9.58
N SER A 119 28.94 -2.07 -8.90
CA SER A 119 29.13 -2.68 -7.59
C SER A 119 28.13 -2.18 -6.52
N PRO A 120 27.96 -0.87 -6.28
CA PRO A 120 27.03 -0.37 -5.27
C PRO A 120 25.56 -0.57 -5.66
N MET A 121 25.22 -0.58 -6.95
CA MET A 121 23.85 -0.88 -7.41
C MET A 121 23.48 -2.34 -7.13
N THR A 122 24.42 -3.25 -7.35
CA THR A 122 24.20 -4.69 -7.17
C THR A 122 23.95 -5.03 -5.71
N SER A 123 24.68 -4.42 -4.77
CA SER A 123 24.48 -4.66 -3.34
C SER A 123 23.08 -4.21 -2.88
N LEU A 124 22.61 -3.06 -3.35
CA LEU A 124 21.25 -2.58 -3.06
C LEU A 124 20.19 -3.53 -3.64
N VAL A 125 20.29 -3.86 -4.93
CA VAL A 125 19.29 -4.70 -5.60
C VAL A 125 19.22 -6.08 -4.95
N VAL A 126 20.36 -6.73 -4.72
CA VAL A 126 20.41 -8.03 -4.04
C VAL A 126 19.87 -7.92 -2.61
N GLY A 127 20.24 -6.88 -1.87
CA GLY A 127 19.74 -6.64 -0.50
C GLY A 127 18.22 -6.49 -0.45
N VAL A 128 17.63 -5.70 -1.35
CA VAL A 128 16.17 -5.53 -1.40
C VAL A 128 15.48 -6.82 -1.86
N LEU A 129 16.00 -7.51 -2.87
CA LEU A 129 15.40 -8.74 -3.38
C LEU A 129 15.44 -9.87 -2.34
N THR A 130 16.53 -10.01 -1.60
CA THR A 130 16.65 -11.00 -0.51
C THR A 130 15.68 -10.68 0.62
N LEU A 131 15.57 -9.41 1.02
CA LEU A 131 14.63 -8.95 2.02
C LEU A 131 13.17 -9.24 1.60
N MET A 132 12.80 -8.98 0.34
CA MET A 132 11.49 -9.32 -0.21
C MET A 132 11.22 -10.83 -0.27
N ALA A 133 12.23 -11.61 -0.66
CA ALA A 133 12.13 -13.06 -0.69
C ALA A 133 11.90 -13.63 0.71
N VAL A 134 12.61 -13.11 1.72
CA VAL A 134 12.42 -13.45 3.14
C VAL A 134 11.00 -13.11 3.60
N HIS A 135 10.49 -11.93 3.24
CA HIS A 135 9.11 -11.55 3.57
C HIS A 135 8.08 -12.52 2.95
N CYS A 136 8.25 -12.86 1.67
CA CYS A 136 7.35 -13.78 0.97
C CYS A 136 7.41 -15.22 1.48
N VAL A 137 8.61 -15.73 1.74
CA VAL A 137 8.85 -17.16 2.04
C VAL A 137 8.75 -17.47 3.53
N LEU A 138 9.03 -16.50 4.40
CA LEU A 138 9.01 -16.70 5.85
C LEU A 138 7.88 -15.91 6.52
N VAL A 139 7.82 -14.59 6.34
CA VAL A 139 6.89 -13.74 7.10
C VAL A 139 5.44 -14.04 6.73
N LEU A 140 5.08 -14.00 5.45
CA LEU A 140 3.71 -14.28 4.99
C LEU A 140 3.18 -15.67 5.42
N PRO A 141 3.90 -16.79 5.23
CA PRO A 141 3.40 -18.08 5.67
C PRO A 141 3.42 -18.27 7.19
N VAL A 142 4.30 -17.59 7.93
CA VAL A 142 4.26 -17.59 9.41
C VAL A 142 3.02 -16.84 9.90
N VAL A 143 2.74 -15.66 9.33
CA VAL A 143 1.52 -14.89 9.63
C VAL A 143 0.28 -15.73 9.32
N LEU A 144 0.22 -16.33 8.13
CA LEU A 144 -0.89 -17.20 7.77
C LEU A 144 -1.01 -18.38 8.74
N ARG A 145 0.09 -19.03 9.15
CA ARG A 145 0.03 -20.15 10.11
C ARG A 145 -0.39 -19.74 11.52
N LEU A 146 0.01 -18.55 11.98
CA LEU A 146 -0.27 -18.09 13.34
C LEU A 146 -1.71 -17.58 13.49
N PHE A 147 -2.24 -16.94 12.46
CA PHE A 147 -3.56 -16.29 12.51
C PHE A 147 -4.67 -17.06 11.77
N SER A 148 -4.33 -18.01 10.90
CA SER A 148 -5.33 -18.85 10.23
C SER A 148 -5.67 -20.07 11.06
N SER A 149 -6.94 -20.22 11.42
CA SER A 149 -7.45 -21.45 12.06
C SER A 149 -7.60 -22.61 11.06
N ARG A 150 -7.53 -22.35 9.75
CA ARG A 150 -7.78 -23.35 8.68
C ARG A 150 -6.53 -23.59 7.82
N ARG A 151 -6.35 -24.82 7.35
CA ARG A 151 -5.33 -25.14 6.35
C ARG A 151 -5.74 -24.55 5.00
N VAL A 152 -5.03 -23.51 4.57
CA VAL A 152 -5.19 -22.92 3.24
C VAL A 152 -4.29 -23.68 2.27
N PRO A 153 -4.77 -24.12 1.09
CA PRO A 153 -3.93 -24.75 0.08
C PRO A 153 -3.08 -23.68 -0.64
N VAL A 154 -2.08 -23.14 0.05
CA VAL A 154 -1.25 -22.00 -0.40
C VAL A 154 -0.72 -22.19 -1.82
N LEU A 155 -0.27 -23.41 -2.16
CA LEU A 155 0.32 -23.68 -3.47
C LEU A 155 -0.70 -23.59 -4.61
N THR A 156 -1.94 -24.05 -4.40
CA THR A 156 -2.99 -23.98 -5.44
C THR A 156 -3.49 -22.54 -5.59
N THR A 157 -3.65 -21.84 -4.46
CA THR A 157 -4.05 -20.44 -4.45
C THR A 157 -3.00 -19.56 -5.14
N VAL A 158 -1.71 -19.70 -4.80
CA VAL A 158 -0.63 -18.92 -5.45
C VAL A 158 -0.57 -19.18 -6.97
N ARG A 159 -0.73 -20.44 -7.41
CA ARG A 159 -0.76 -20.78 -8.84
C ARG A 159 -1.90 -20.13 -9.59
N ALA A 160 -3.08 -20.03 -8.97
CA ALA A 160 -4.23 -19.41 -9.60
C ALA A 160 -4.12 -17.87 -9.69
N PHE A 161 -3.26 -17.25 -8.87
CA PHE A 161 -3.01 -15.81 -8.85
C PHE A 161 -1.85 -15.34 -9.74
N VAL A 162 -1.20 -16.26 -10.46
CA VAL A 162 -0.18 -15.95 -11.48
C VAL A 162 -0.58 -14.81 -12.45
N PRO A 163 -1.80 -14.78 -13.04
CA PRO A 163 -2.18 -13.68 -13.93
C PRO A 163 -2.20 -12.32 -13.23
N THR A 164 -2.66 -12.25 -11.97
CA THR A 164 -2.62 -11.01 -11.19
C THR A 164 -1.19 -10.58 -10.90
N THR A 165 -0.31 -11.51 -10.53
CA THR A 165 1.10 -11.18 -10.27
C THR A 165 1.82 -10.69 -11.51
N LEU A 166 1.58 -11.30 -12.67
CA LEU A 166 2.16 -10.86 -13.94
C LEU A 166 1.64 -9.47 -14.32
N PHE A 167 0.34 -9.23 -14.17
CA PHE A 167 -0.25 -7.93 -14.44
C PHE A 167 0.31 -6.84 -13.51
N ALA A 168 0.46 -7.12 -12.21
CA ALA A 168 1.03 -6.18 -11.25
C ALA A 168 2.52 -5.92 -11.53
N PHE A 169 3.27 -6.92 -12.01
CA PHE A 169 4.68 -6.77 -12.40
C PHE A 169 4.84 -5.88 -13.65
N THR A 170 3.95 -6.03 -14.64
CA THR A 170 4.03 -5.26 -15.90
C THR A 170 3.56 -3.84 -15.72
N THR A 171 2.47 -3.63 -15.00
CA THR A 171 1.85 -2.30 -14.79
C THR A 171 2.43 -1.52 -13.61
N ASP A 172 3.21 -2.19 -12.74
CA ASP A 172 3.72 -1.65 -11.48
C ASP A 172 2.63 -1.04 -10.57
N SER A 173 1.37 -1.45 -10.74
CA SER A 173 0.23 -0.86 -10.06
C SER A 173 -0.71 -1.92 -9.51
N VAL A 174 -0.76 -1.98 -8.18
CA VAL A 174 -1.64 -2.92 -7.47
C VAL A 174 -3.11 -2.51 -7.57
N VAL A 175 -3.38 -1.20 -7.62
CA VAL A 175 -4.75 -0.66 -7.82
C VAL A 175 -5.32 -1.10 -9.17
N LEU A 176 -4.53 -1.02 -10.24
CA LEU A 176 -4.95 -1.47 -11.56
C LEU A 176 -5.12 -3.00 -11.63
N SER A 177 -4.41 -3.74 -10.78
CA SER A 177 -4.52 -5.20 -10.70
C SER A 177 -5.74 -5.71 -9.91
N ALA A 178 -6.44 -4.81 -9.19
CA ALA A 178 -7.60 -5.16 -8.37
C ALA A 178 -8.69 -5.96 -9.11
N PRO A 179 -9.20 -5.54 -10.29
CA PRO A 179 -10.21 -6.32 -11.02
C PRO A 179 -9.72 -7.73 -11.42
N VAL A 180 -8.45 -7.86 -11.80
CA VAL A 180 -7.84 -9.16 -12.14
C VAL A 180 -7.76 -10.04 -10.89
N SER A 181 -7.42 -9.46 -9.74
CA SER A 181 -7.39 -10.17 -8.46
C SER A 181 -8.77 -10.69 -8.04
N MET A 182 -9.83 -9.90 -8.23
CA MET A 182 -11.21 -10.30 -7.94
C MET A 182 -11.65 -11.49 -8.80
N GLN A 183 -11.26 -11.50 -10.09
CA GLN A 183 -11.52 -12.65 -10.97
C GLN A 183 -10.77 -13.92 -10.51
N CYS A 184 -9.55 -13.77 -9.99
CA CYS A 184 -8.80 -14.89 -9.43
C CYS A 184 -9.50 -15.47 -8.19
N TYR A 185 -9.97 -14.62 -7.27
CA TYR A 185 -10.76 -15.10 -6.12
C TYR A 185 -12.01 -15.87 -6.53
N ALA A 186 -12.72 -15.39 -7.56
CA ALA A 186 -13.90 -16.08 -8.09
C ALA A 186 -13.59 -17.47 -8.66
N ARG A 187 -12.36 -17.71 -9.15
CA ARG A 187 -11.92 -19.00 -9.69
C ARG A 187 -11.43 -19.97 -8.62
N VAL A 188 -10.71 -19.48 -7.61
CA VAL A 188 -10.15 -20.34 -6.54
C VAL A 188 -11.22 -20.71 -5.51
N LEU A 189 -12.34 -19.99 -5.46
CA LEU A 189 -13.46 -20.22 -4.54
C LEU A 189 -13.01 -20.35 -3.08
N THR A 190 -12.05 -19.52 -2.67
CA THR A 190 -11.55 -19.51 -1.28
C THR A 190 -12.30 -18.54 -0.38
N VAL A 191 -12.92 -17.52 -0.98
CA VAL A 191 -13.56 -16.38 -0.32
C VAL A 191 -14.83 -16.04 -1.09
N THR A 192 -15.88 -15.58 -0.40
CA THR A 192 -17.10 -15.07 -1.03
C THR A 192 -16.79 -13.88 -1.96
N ARG A 193 -17.68 -13.63 -2.92
CA ARG A 193 -17.54 -12.50 -3.85
C ARG A 193 -17.58 -11.15 -3.12
N SER A 194 -18.43 -11.01 -2.10
CA SER A 194 -18.56 -9.81 -1.26
C SER A 194 -17.27 -9.48 -0.52
N ALA A 195 -16.72 -10.43 0.23
CA ALA A 195 -15.46 -10.23 0.96
C ALA A 195 -14.29 -9.98 0.00
N ALA A 196 -14.21 -10.73 -1.11
CA ALA A 196 -13.17 -10.50 -2.11
C ALA A 196 -13.24 -9.09 -2.69
N GLN A 197 -14.43 -8.59 -3.06
CA GLN A 197 -14.60 -7.23 -3.59
C GLN A 197 -14.26 -6.16 -2.55
N LEU A 198 -14.74 -6.31 -1.31
CA LEU A 198 -14.52 -5.33 -0.26
C LEU A 198 -13.04 -5.27 0.14
N VAL A 199 -12.43 -6.41 0.47
CA VAL A 199 -11.06 -6.44 0.96
C VAL A 199 -10.10 -6.02 -0.14
N THR A 200 -10.24 -6.53 -1.36
CA THR A 200 -9.33 -6.12 -2.45
C THR A 200 -9.44 -4.63 -2.79
N ALA A 201 -10.63 -4.03 -2.74
CA ALA A 201 -10.78 -2.59 -2.96
C ALA A 201 -10.08 -1.77 -1.86
N VAL A 202 -10.22 -2.19 -0.60
CA VAL A 202 -9.61 -1.52 0.55
C VAL A 202 -8.09 -1.71 0.55
N THR A 203 -7.60 -2.93 0.39
CA THR A 203 -6.15 -3.22 0.44
C THR A 203 -5.43 -2.67 -0.78
N ALA A 204 -6.02 -2.71 -1.97
CA ALA A 204 -5.44 -2.11 -3.17
C ALA A 204 -5.17 -0.61 -3.01
N ALA A 205 -6.06 0.11 -2.31
CA ALA A 205 -5.91 1.52 -2.04
C ALA A 205 -4.93 1.82 -0.89
N LEU A 206 -4.97 1.03 0.19
CA LEU A 206 -4.32 1.38 1.46
C LEU A 206 -3.04 0.61 1.77
N THR A 207 -2.79 -0.55 1.18
CA THR A 207 -1.71 -1.45 1.60
C THR A 207 -0.53 -1.38 0.64
N ARG A 208 0.63 -0.93 1.13
CA ARG A 208 1.90 -0.88 0.39
C ARG A 208 3.09 -1.37 1.23
N ASN A 209 2.89 -2.45 1.97
CA ASN A 209 3.86 -3.00 2.94
C ASN A 209 5.23 -3.29 2.29
N ALA A 210 5.26 -3.90 1.11
CA ALA A 210 6.50 -4.19 0.42
C ALA A 210 7.36 -2.93 0.22
N ARG A 211 6.76 -1.81 -0.22
CA ARG A 211 7.50 -0.55 -0.44
C ARG A 211 7.99 0.09 0.84
N ALA A 212 7.18 0.03 1.89
CA ALA A 212 7.59 0.45 3.22
C ALA A 212 8.78 -0.37 3.74
N LEU A 213 8.85 -1.65 3.39
CA LEU A 213 9.85 -2.59 3.88
C LEU A 213 11.25 -2.35 3.31
N TYR A 214 11.39 -1.90 2.05
CA TYR A 214 12.70 -1.57 1.48
C TYR A 214 13.10 -0.08 1.60
N LEU A 215 12.20 0.80 2.06
CA LEU A 215 12.47 2.22 2.28
C LEU A 215 13.68 2.48 3.22
N PRO A 216 13.81 1.81 4.38
CA PRO A 216 14.98 1.99 5.26
C PRO A 216 16.28 1.57 4.58
N LEU A 217 16.23 0.54 3.74
CA LEU A 217 17.41 0.03 3.04
C LEU A 217 17.86 1.00 1.95
N LEU A 218 16.93 1.61 1.20
CA LEU A 218 17.21 2.71 0.27
C LEU A 218 17.89 3.87 0.98
N PHE A 219 17.35 4.27 2.14
CA PHE A 219 17.88 5.38 2.94
C PHE A 219 19.29 5.09 3.46
N LEU A 220 19.51 3.91 4.04
CA LEU A 220 20.81 3.48 4.54
C LEU A 220 21.85 3.41 3.42
N TRP A 221 21.48 2.87 2.27
CA TRP A 221 22.34 2.84 1.08
C TRP A 221 22.69 4.24 0.57
N LEU A 222 21.73 5.18 0.58
CA LEU A 222 21.99 6.56 0.18
C LEU A 222 23.02 7.23 1.11
N LEU A 223 22.90 6.97 2.41
CA LEU A 223 23.83 7.43 3.45
C LEU A 223 25.21 6.84 3.30
N GLU A 224 25.31 5.52 3.14
CA GLU A 224 26.58 4.84 2.99
C GLU A 224 27.33 5.30 1.73
N THR A 225 26.62 5.43 0.60
CA THR A 225 27.24 5.84 -0.67
C THR A 225 27.63 7.30 -0.74
N SER A 226 26.98 8.17 0.04
CA SER A 226 27.24 9.61 0.04
C SER A 226 28.17 10.06 1.18
N PHE A 227 28.17 9.35 2.30
CA PHE A 227 29.03 9.60 3.46
C PHE A 227 29.68 8.28 3.90
N PRO A 228 30.84 7.90 3.33
CA PRO A 228 31.53 6.66 3.69
C PRO A 228 32.14 6.67 5.11
N LEU A 229 31.99 7.76 5.87
CA LEU A 229 32.45 7.89 7.25
C LEU A 229 31.40 7.35 8.23
N GLU A 230 31.83 6.77 9.35
CA GLU A 230 31.00 6.09 10.35
C GLU A 230 29.62 6.77 10.58
N LEU A 231 28.57 6.07 10.16
CA LEU A 231 27.18 6.47 10.35
C LEU A 231 26.79 6.20 11.80
N ARG A 232 26.80 7.24 12.64
CA ARG A 232 26.27 7.18 14.00
C ARG A 232 24.79 7.55 13.98
N PHE A 233 23.92 6.55 14.04
CA PHE A 233 22.49 6.76 14.14
C PHE A 233 22.09 7.11 15.57
N THR A 234 21.34 8.20 15.73
CA THR A 234 20.73 8.55 17.03
C THR A 234 19.41 7.82 17.18
N THR A 235 18.95 7.59 18.41
CA THR A 235 17.62 6.99 18.68
C THR A 235 16.48 7.74 17.99
N SER A 236 16.59 9.07 17.84
CA SER A 236 15.62 9.90 17.13
C SER A 236 15.57 9.63 15.61
N ASP A 237 16.68 9.20 15.00
CA ASP A 237 16.74 8.86 13.57
C ASP A 237 16.02 7.52 13.31
N PHE A 238 16.14 6.56 14.22
CA PHE A 238 15.38 5.31 14.13
C PHE A 238 13.88 5.55 14.25
N VAL A 239 13.45 6.45 15.14
CA VAL A 239 12.04 6.82 15.31
C VAL A 239 11.49 7.51 14.06
N SER A 240 12.24 8.45 13.47
CA SER A 240 11.78 9.16 12.26
C SER A 240 11.70 8.23 11.05
N VAL A 241 12.68 7.34 10.86
CA VAL A 241 12.64 6.30 9.82
C VAL A 241 11.46 5.36 10.04
N GLY A 242 11.24 4.87 11.26
CA GLY A 242 10.12 3.99 11.58
C GLY A 242 8.76 4.65 11.30
N LEU A 243 8.60 5.92 11.65
CA LEU A 243 7.38 6.68 11.39
C LEU A 243 7.16 6.89 9.88
N MET A 244 8.21 7.16 9.10
CA MET A 244 8.11 7.26 7.64
C MET A 244 7.82 5.93 6.95
N VAL A 245 8.34 4.82 7.48
CA VAL A 245 7.99 3.46 7.02
C VAL A 245 6.50 3.21 7.22
N MET A 246 5.97 3.52 8.40
CA MET A 246 4.55 3.37 8.68
C MET A 246 3.71 4.22 7.73
N LEU A 247 4.09 5.49 7.52
CA LEU A 247 3.41 6.37 6.58
C LEU A 247 3.47 5.83 5.14
N SER A 248 4.64 5.35 4.70
CA SER A 248 4.83 4.72 3.39
C SER A 248 3.95 3.50 3.18
N SER A 249 3.57 2.80 4.24
CA SER A 249 2.71 1.62 4.17
C SER A 249 1.27 1.98 3.80
N PHE A 250 0.81 3.18 4.19
CA PHE A 250 -0.57 3.66 4.03
C PHE A 250 -0.78 4.68 2.91
N CYS A 251 0.24 5.47 2.55
CA CYS A 251 0.14 6.46 1.47
C CYS A 251 0.03 5.77 0.10
N GLY A 252 -1.19 5.51 -0.36
CA GLY A 252 -1.50 5.06 -1.71
C GLY A 252 -1.51 6.21 -2.72
N GLY A 253 -1.12 5.93 -3.98
CA GLY A 253 -1.30 6.89 -5.08
C GLY A 253 -0.32 6.74 -6.25
N SER A 254 0.98 6.59 -5.97
CA SER A 254 2.02 6.45 -6.99
C SER A 254 3.19 5.59 -6.52
N THR A 255 3.82 4.92 -7.49
CA THR A 255 4.99 4.07 -7.26
C THR A 255 6.20 4.88 -6.78
N ARG A 256 6.24 6.17 -7.12
CA ARG A 256 7.38 7.06 -6.86
C ARG A 256 7.32 7.79 -5.52
N VAL A 257 6.25 7.60 -4.74
CA VAL A 257 6.13 8.15 -3.38
C VAL A 257 7.27 7.61 -2.49
N THR A 258 7.69 6.37 -2.70
CA THR A 258 8.80 5.75 -1.96
C THR A 258 10.12 6.50 -2.18
N LEU A 259 10.40 6.93 -3.42
CA LEU A 259 11.60 7.75 -3.72
C LEU A 259 11.50 9.15 -3.12
N ALA A 260 10.31 9.75 -3.13
CA ALA A 260 10.08 11.03 -2.47
C ALA A 260 10.31 10.93 -0.95
N LEU A 261 9.80 9.88 -0.30
CA LEU A 261 10.04 9.61 1.12
C LEU A 261 11.51 9.29 1.42
N ALA A 262 12.21 8.60 0.53
CA ALA A 262 13.66 8.40 0.67
C ALA A 262 14.42 9.74 0.58
N ARG A 263 14.01 10.64 -0.32
CA ARG A 263 14.60 11.99 -0.48
C ARG A 263 14.31 12.90 0.72
N THR A 264 13.14 12.80 1.34
CA THR A 264 12.82 13.56 2.55
C THR A 264 13.63 13.03 3.74
N LEU A 265 13.71 11.71 3.94
CA LEU A 265 14.59 11.11 4.95
C LEU A 265 16.05 11.53 4.76
N TRP A 266 16.52 11.54 3.51
CA TRP A 266 17.83 12.06 3.17
C TRP A 266 18.03 13.51 3.58
N ALA A 267 17.12 14.40 3.19
CA ALA A 267 17.20 15.82 3.50
C ALA A 267 17.31 16.05 5.01
N LEU A 268 16.50 15.32 5.80
CA LEU A 268 16.48 15.38 7.26
C LEU A 268 17.77 14.86 7.91
N ALA A 269 18.37 13.82 7.35
CA ALA A 269 19.63 13.28 7.85
C ALA A 269 20.81 14.22 7.52
N VAL A 270 20.80 14.81 6.33
CA VAL A 270 21.85 15.71 5.87
C VAL A 270 21.76 17.08 6.52
N SER A 271 20.58 17.65 6.72
CA SER A 271 20.43 18.97 7.34
C SER A 271 21.02 19.01 8.75
N LYS A 272 20.92 17.91 9.50
CA LYS A 272 21.59 17.72 10.80
C LYS A 272 23.12 17.72 10.72
N LYS A 273 23.69 17.14 9.66
CA LYS A 273 25.14 16.91 9.52
C LYS A 273 25.85 18.03 8.78
N ALA A 274 25.20 18.62 7.77
CA ALA A 274 25.72 19.65 6.88
C ALA A 274 24.55 20.52 6.36
N PRO A 275 24.19 21.62 7.04
CA PRO A 275 23.02 22.44 6.69
C PRO A 275 23.08 23.06 5.29
N GLY A 276 24.27 23.28 4.73
CA GLY A 276 24.45 23.77 3.35
C GLY A 276 24.26 22.71 2.25
N ALA A 277 24.23 21.42 2.58
CA ALA A 277 24.17 20.32 1.62
C ALA A 277 22.77 19.67 1.50
N ALA A 278 21.81 20.04 2.36
CA ALA A 278 20.46 19.44 2.37
C ALA A 278 19.63 19.76 1.11
N SER A 279 19.84 20.94 0.53
CA SER A 279 19.20 21.39 -0.71
C SER A 279 19.73 20.65 -1.96
N LEU A 280 20.98 20.17 -1.90
CA LEU A 280 21.60 19.47 -3.02
C LEU A 280 21.02 18.04 -3.15
N LEU A 281 20.78 17.61 -4.39
CA LEU A 281 20.42 16.21 -4.64
C LEU A 281 21.62 15.32 -4.31
N PRO A 282 21.39 14.17 -3.64
CA PRO A 282 22.46 13.20 -3.42
C PRO A 282 23.03 12.73 -4.77
N PRO A 283 24.36 12.62 -4.90
CA PRO A 283 25.00 12.24 -6.16
C PRO A 283 24.60 10.84 -6.63
N THR A 284 24.20 9.97 -5.71
CA THR A 284 23.76 8.59 -5.98
C THR A 284 22.26 8.42 -6.17
N MET A 285 21.47 9.49 -6.03
CA MET A 285 20.02 9.47 -6.31
C MET A 285 19.66 8.96 -7.72
N PRO A 286 20.41 9.29 -8.79
CA PRO A 286 20.10 8.78 -10.13
C PRO A 286 20.23 7.25 -10.22
N LEU A 287 21.26 6.68 -9.58
CA LEU A 287 21.47 5.24 -9.51
C LEU A 287 20.34 4.56 -8.72
N LEU A 288 19.86 5.22 -7.66
CA LEU A 288 18.68 4.77 -6.91
C LEU A 288 17.45 4.70 -7.80
N VAL A 289 17.19 5.74 -8.60
CA VAL A 289 16.03 5.79 -9.50
C VAL A 289 16.09 4.67 -10.53
N VAL A 290 17.27 4.35 -11.08
CA VAL A 290 17.44 3.20 -11.98
C VAL A 290 17.09 1.88 -11.27
N CYS A 291 17.57 1.68 -10.05
CA CYS A 291 17.28 0.47 -9.29
C CYS A 291 15.78 0.38 -8.95
N ASP A 292 15.15 1.49 -8.56
CA ASP A 292 13.73 1.53 -8.16
C ASP A 292 12.79 1.11 -9.30
N VAL A 293 13.13 1.35 -10.57
CA VAL A 293 12.32 0.87 -11.71
C VAL A 293 12.16 -0.67 -11.72
N VAL A 294 13.17 -1.40 -11.26
CA VAL A 294 13.12 -2.87 -11.15
C VAL A 294 12.51 -3.29 -9.82
N LEU A 295 12.96 -2.65 -8.73
CA LEU A 295 12.51 -2.98 -7.38
C LEU A 295 11.02 -2.69 -7.16
N SER A 296 10.49 -1.63 -7.78
CA SER A 296 9.09 -1.25 -7.67
C SER A 296 8.17 -2.36 -8.20
N ARG A 297 8.52 -2.96 -9.34
CA ARG A 297 7.78 -4.06 -9.98
C ARG A 297 7.74 -5.29 -9.09
N VAL A 298 8.88 -5.66 -8.51
CA VAL A 298 8.97 -6.78 -7.56
C VAL A 298 8.17 -6.47 -6.30
N ALA A 299 8.27 -5.26 -5.76
CA ALA A 299 7.48 -4.83 -4.60
C ALA A 299 5.97 -4.86 -4.89
N SER A 300 5.54 -4.53 -6.11
CA SER A 300 4.14 -4.64 -6.54
C SER A 300 3.66 -6.10 -6.54
N VAL A 301 4.50 -7.06 -6.95
CA VAL A 301 4.20 -8.50 -6.86
C VAL A 301 4.10 -8.97 -5.40
N VAL A 302 5.04 -8.57 -4.55
CA VAL A 302 5.03 -8.89 -3.11
C VAL A 302 3.78 -8.32 -2.44
N THR A 303 3.37 -7.10 -2.80
CA THR A 303 2.15 -6.48 -2.29
C THR A 303 0.89 -7.26 -2.70
N VAL A 304 0.85 -7.83 -3.91
CA VAL A 304 -0.24 -8.74 -4.31
C VAL A 304 -0.27 -10.00 -3.43
N ALA A 305 0.90 -10.54 -3.05
CA ALA A 305 0.98 -11.66 -2.11
C ALA A 305 0.49 -11.28 -0.70
N ASP A 306 0.81 -10.06 -0.23
CA ASP A 306 0.25 -9.52 1.02
C ASP A 306 -1.29 -9.43 0.96
N HIS A 307 -1.83 -8.95 -0.17
CA HIS A 307 -3.28 -8.84 -0.37
C HIS A 307 -3.96 -10.20 -0.33
N LEU A 308 -3.31 -11.22 -0.87
CA LEU A 308 -3.81 -12.59 -0.81
C LEU A 308 -3.99 -13.05 0.63
N VAL A 309 -2.92 -13.00 1.43
CA VAL A 309 -2.95 -13.41 2.83
C VAL A 309 -3.94 -12.58 3.64
N LEU A 310 -3.96 -11.26 3.47
CA LEU A 310 -4.85 -10.37 4.21
C LEU A 310 -6.33 -10.61 3.87
N THR A 311 -6.65 -10.85 2.59
CA THR A 311 -8.02 -11.18 2.16
C THR A 311 -8.50 -12.49 2.75
N HIS A 312 -7.63 -13.51 2.81
CA HIS A 312 -7.99 -14.77 3.45
C HIS A 312 -8.22 -14.61 4.95
N LEU A 313 -7.35 -13.90 5.67
CA LEU A 313 -7.50 -13.68 7.10
C LEU A 313 -8.76 -12.87 7.43
N ALA A 314 -9.04 -11.81 6.66
CA ALA A 314 -10.26 -11.02 6.81
C ALA A 314 -11.51 -11.86 6.54
N ALA A 315 -11.52 -12.65 5.47
CA ALA A 315 -12.64 -13.54 5.15
C ALA A 315 -12.87 -14.60 6.24
N GLN A 316 -11.79 -15.16 6.82
CA GLN A 316 -11.90 -16.08 7.95
C GLN A 316 -12.49 -15.41 9.18
N HIS A 317 -12.05 -14.18 9.47
CA HIS A 317 -12.56 -13.42 10.60
C HIS A 317 -14.06 -13.10 10.46
N TRP A 318 -14.53 -12.87 9.24
CA TRP A 318 -15.95 -12.62 8.94
C TRP A 318 -16.77 -13.90 8.68
N ALA A 319 -16.16 -15.09 8.79
CA ALA A 319 -16.77 -16.37 8.41
C ALA A 319 -17.28 -16.42 6.95
N GLU A 320 -16.68 -15.61 6.07
CA GLU A 320 -16.97 -15.52 4.63
C GLU A 320 -16.00 -16.36 3.77
N THR A 321 -15.41 -17.41 4.36
CA THR A 321 -14.65 -18.40 3.59
C THR A 321 -15.59 -19.46 3.03
N VAL A 322 -15.44 -19.78 1.75
CA VAL A 322 -16.21 -20.87 1.13
C VAL A 322 -15.83 -22.18 1.84
N VAL A 323 -16.83 -22.88 2.35
CA VAL A 323 -16.68 -24.24 2.86
C VAL A 323 -16.97 -25.15 1.68
N GLU A 324 -15.96 -25.86 1.20
CA GLU A 324 -16.20 -27.04 0.36
C GLU A 324 -17.14 -27.95 1.16
N GLY A 325 -18.37 -28.14 0.65
CA GLY A 325 -19.30 -29.11 1.20
C GLY A 325 -18.65 -30.50 1.21
N PRO A 326 -19.14 -31.44 2.05
CA PRO A 326 -18.58 -32.78 2.10
C PRO A 326 -18.51 -33.33 0.68
N SER A 327 -17.29 -33.62 0.22
CA SER A 327 -17.08 -34.26 -1.07
C SER A 327 -17.86 -35.56 -1.08
N SER A 328 -18.76 -35.72 -2.05
CA SER A 328 -19.55 -36.92 -2.29
C SER A 328 -18.68 -38.09 -2.80
N SER A 329 -17.53 -38.32 -2.15
CA SER A 329 -16.53 -39.33 -2.52
C SER A 329 -16.65 -40.61 -1.68
N ASN A 330 -17.72 -40.77 -0.90
CA ASN A 330 -18.01 -41.99 -0.13
C ASN A 330 -19.48 -42.44 -0.26
N VAL A 331 -20.02 -42.47 -1.48
CA VAL A 331 -21.17 -43.37 -1.75
C VAL A 331 -20.59 -44.74 -2.08
N GLY A 332 -20.35 -45.50 -1.02
CA GLY A 332 -20.05 -46.92 -1.11
C GLY A 332 -21.15 -47.65 -1.86
N SER A 333 -20.76 -48.53 -2.75
CA SER A 333 -21.65 -49.43 -3.47
C SER A 333 -22.48 -50.27 -2.50
N SER A 334 -23.78 -49.98 -2.40
CA SER A 334 -24.77 -50.93 -1.91
C SER A 334 -26.01 -50.86 -2.80
N ASN A 335 -26.15 -51.87 -3.66
CA ASN A 335 -27.40 -52.15 -4.36
C ASN A 335 -28.51 -52.47 -3.35
N ILE A 336 -29.73 -52.01 -3.68
CA ILE A 336 -31.05 -52.66 -3.54
C ILE A 336 -32.09 -51.66 -3.01
N GLY A 337 -33.15 -51.43 -3.79
CA GLY A 337 -34.44 -50.94 -3.27
C GLY A 337 -35.09 -49.85 -4.11
N SER A 338 -36.09 -50.22 -4.89
CA SER A 338 -36.96 -49.38 -5.69
C SER A 338 -37.80 -48.37 -4.90
N SER A 339 -37.74 -47.09 -5.30
CA SER A 339 -38.91 -46.20 -5.30
C SER A 339 -38.61 -44.97 -6.16
N HIS A 340 -39.53 -44.67 -7.07
CA HIS A 340 -39.60 -43.42 -7.82
C HIS A 340 -39.56 -42.25 -6.83
N ASP A 341 -38.52 -41.44 -6.87
CA ASP A 341 -38.55 -40.06 -6.39
C ASP A 341 -37.62 -39.19 -7.25
N GLU A 342 -38.15 -38.03 -7.55
CA GLU A 342 -37.71 -37.02 -8.50
C GLU A 342 -36.29 -36.50 -8.17
N TYR A 343 -35.36 -36.69 -9.10
CA TYR A 343 -33.98 -36.20 -8.98
C TYR A 343 -33.96 -34.67 -9.03
N THR A 344 -34.01 -34.04 -7.86
CA THR A 344 -33.70 -32.61 -7.70
C THR A 344 -32.18 -32.47 -7.58
N PRO A 345 -31.49 -31.84 -8.55
CA PRO A 345 -30.04 -31.62 -8.42
C PRO A 345 -29.78 -30.67 -7.24
N SER A 346 -28.87 -31.07 -6.36
CA SER A 346 -28.43 -30.28 -5.21
C SER A 346 -28.00 -28.86 -5.64
N PRO A 347 -28.27 -27.83 -4.83
CA PRO A 347 -28.07 -26.45 -5.25
C PRO A 347 -26.59 -26.17 -5.47
N CYS A 348 -26.30 -25.72 -6.69
CA CYS A 348 -25.04 -25.11 -7.04
C CYS A 348 -24.83 -23.90 -6.10
N PRO A 349 -23.66 -23.71 -5.47
CA PRO A 349 -23.41 -22.60 -4.53
C PRO A 349 -23.32 -21.22 -5.24
N LEU A 350 -23.91 -21.10 -6.43
CA LEU A 350 -23.87 -19.95 -7.32
C LEU A 350 -25.26 -19.47 -7.74
N ASP A 351 -26.35 -20.05 -7.20
CA ASP A 351 -27.71 -19.59 -7.50
C ASP A 351 -28.23 -18.64 -6.41
N ASP A 352 -27.78 -17.39 -6.48
CA ASP A 352 -28.26 -16.26 -5.65
C ASP A 352 -29.66 -15.75 -6.08
N SER A 353 -30.37 -16.48 -6.97
CA SER A 353 -31.62 -16.01 -7.58
C SER A 353 -32.88 -16.27 -6.74
N GLN A 354 -32.81 -17.02 -5.63
CA GLN A 354 -34.01 -17.44 -4.89
C GLN A 354 -34.12 -16.99 -3.43
N VAL A 355 -33.23 -16.13 -2.92
CA VAL A 355 -33.48 -15.48 -1.62
C VAL A 355 -34.36 -14.25 -1.85
N PRO A 356 -35.56 -14.15 -1.24
CA PRO A 356 -36.38 -12.95 -1.34
C PRO A 356 -35.61 -11.79 -0.70
N ARG A 357 -35.06 -10.89 -1.53
CA ARG A 357 -34.44 -9.66 -1.04
C ARG A 357 -35.57 -8.71 -0.60
N PRO A 358 -35.54 -8.15 0.63
CA PRO A 358 -36.32 -6.95 0.89
C PRO A 358 -35.84 -5.87 -0.07
N SER A 359 -36.79 -5.26 -0.80
CA SER A 359 -36.56 -4.24 -1.80
C SER A 359 -35.92 -2.99 -1.16
N SER A 360 -34.59 -2.92 -1.14
CA SER A 360 -33.84 -1.72 -0.81
C SER A 360 -33.10 -1.23 -2.04
N SER A 361 -33.85 -0.67 -2.98
CA SER A 361 -33.37 0.12 -4.10
C SER A 361 -32.86 1.47 -3.60
N ALA A 362 -31.60 1.56 -3.15
CA ALA A 362 -30.95 2.84 -2.84
C ALA A 362 -29.42 2.75 -2.77
N MET A 363 -28.75 1.99 -3.64
CA MET A 363 -27.30 2.09 -3.81
C MET A 363 -26.95 1.66 -5.23
N LEU A 364 -27.08 2.56 -6.20
CA LEU A 364 -26.39 2.60 -7.50
C LEU A 364 -27.12 3.60 -8.41
N SER A 365 -26.90 4.89 -8.15
CA SER A 365 -27.14 5.93 -9.15
C SER A 365 -26.22 7.11 -8.85
N SER A 366 -25.01 7.04 -9.38
CA SER A 366 -24.29 8.21 -9.94
C SER A 366 -22.91 7.76 -10.42
N VAL A 367 -22.86 7.04 -11.54
CA VAL A 367 -21.71 7.07 -12.44
C VAL A 367 -22.28 7.11 -13.86
N TYR A 368 -22.53 8.32 -14.33
CA TYR A 368 -22.64 8.61 -15.76
C TYR A 368 -21.72 9.80 -16.03
N LEU A 369 -20.72 9.51 -16.88
CA LEU A 369 -19.82 10.38 -17.65
C LEU A 369 -19.00 11.45 -16.88
#